data_AF-A0A349K892-F1
#
_entry.id   AF-A0A349K892-F1
#
_cell.length_a   1.000
_cell.length_b   1.000
_cell.length_c   1.000
_cell.angle_alpha   90.00
_cell.angle_beta   90.00
_cell.angle_gamma   90.00
#
_symmetry.space_group_name_H-M   'P 1'
#
loop_
_entity.id
_entity.type
_entity.pdbx_description
1 polymer ?
#
loop_
_entity_poly.entity_id
_entity_poly.type
_entity_poly.pdbx_seq_one_letter_code
_entity_poly.pdbx_strand_id
1 'polypeptide(L)'
;MAKQLPVKPQLRDLSPRWIQRQDGVFLHLEDDLGLAKTAVQIPQNLTPMLLLCDGTRTLSSINGGLLLQGISIGEERIYKLIEQLDDALLLE
;
A
#
# COMPACT_ATOMS: atom_id res chain seq x y z
N MET A 1 12.98 14.17 8.68
CA MET A 1 13.78 12.92 8.66
C MET A 1 12.92 11.86 7.98
N ALA A 2 13.51 11.04 7.11
CA ALA A 2 12.76 9.92 6.51
C ALA A 2 12.44 8.90 7.60
N LYS A 3 11.19 8.40 7.64
CA LYS A 3 10.77 7.34 8.55
C LYS A 3 11.49 6.05 8.16
N GLN A 4 11.95 5.28 9.14
CA GLN A 4 12.48 3.96 8.85
C GLN A 4 11.31 3.00 8.62
N LEU A 5 11.12 2.58 7.38
CA LEU A 5 10.08 1.63 6.97
C LEU A 5 10.58 0.19 7.07
N PRO A 6 9.67 -0.80 7.15
CA PRO A 6 10.04 -2.20 6.99
C PRO A 6 10.77 -2.42 5.66
N VAL A 7 11.94 -3.08 5.72
CA VAL A 7 12.76 -3.38 4.52
C VAL A 7 11.99 -4.26 3.53
N LYS A 8 11.12 -5.12 4.05
CA LYS A 8 10.23 -5.99 3.28
C LYS A 8 8.82 -5.86 3.85
N PRO A 9 7.99 -4.94 3.35
CA PRO A 9 6.65 -4.73 3.88
C PRO A 9 5.79 -5.97 3.69
N GLN A 10 5.03 -6.31 4.72
CA GLN A 10 4.03 -7.36 4.69
C GLN A 10 2.69 -6.74 5.07
N LEU A 11 1.69 -6.88 4.21
CA LEU A 11 0.34 -6.45 4.53
C LEU A 11 -0.25 -7.38 5.59
N ARG A 12 -0.92 -6.82 6.60
CA ARG A 12 -1.72 -7.58 7.56
C ARG A 12 -2.89 -8.27 6.85
N ASP A 13 -3.51 -9.23 7.51
CA ASP A 13 -4.85 -9.66 7.13
C ASP A 13 -5.84 -8.53 7.46
N LEU A 14 -6.44 -7.97 6.41
CA LEU A 14 -7.31 -6.79 6.48
C LEU A 14 -8.69 -7.15 5.91
N SER A 15 -9.68 -6.29 6.18
CA SER A 15 -11.00 -6.36 5.55
C SER A 15 -11.22 -5.22 4.52
N PRO A 16 -10.55 -5.23 3.34
CA PRO A 16 -10.69 -4.17 2.34
C PRO A 16 -12.13 -4.00 1.83
N ARG A 17 -12.52 -2.75 1.56
CA ARG A 17 -13.81 -2.44 0.93
C ARG A 17 -13.63 -1.59 -0.30
N TRP A 18 -14.30 -1.96 -1.39
CA TRP A 18 -14.38 -1.10 -2.57
C TRP A 18 -15.30 0.09 -2.32
N ILE A 19 -14.84 1.28 -2.66
CA ILE A 19 -15.64 2.51 -2.61
C ILE A 19 -15.62 3.19 -3.97
N GLN A 20 -16.78 3.72 -4.37
CA GLN A 20 -16.93 4.55 -5.56
C GLN A 20 -16.90 6.03 -5.14
N ARG A 21 -16.07 6.82 -5.79
CA ARG A 21 -16.01 8.28 -5.66
C ARG A 21 -16.17 8.94 -7.04
N GLN A 22 -16.26 10.27 -7.06
CA GLN A 22 -16.40 11.03 -8.31
C GLN A 22 -15.19 10.87 -9.23
N ASP A 23 -14.00 10.69 -8.65
CA ASP A 23 -12.71 10.57 -9.32
C ASP A 23 -12.29 9.12 -9.63
N GLY A 24 -13.09 8.13 -9.23
CA GLY A 24 -12.85 6.73 -9.60
C GLY A 24 -13.24 5.70 -8.54
N VAL A 25 -12.74 4.49 -8.72
CA VAL A 25 -12.91 3.34 -7.82
C VAL A 25 -11.66 3.18 -6.97
N PHE A 26 -11.85 3.05 -5.66
CA PHE A 26 -10.76 2.93 -4.71
C PHE A 26 -11.00 1.73 -3.78
N LEU A 27 -9.90 1.08 -3.40
CA LEU A 27 -9.87 0.11 -2.32
C LEU A 27 -9.59 0.87 -1.02
N HIS A 28 -10.54 0.85 -0.10
CA HIS A 28 -10.41 1.44 1.23
C HIS A 28 -9.86 0.40 2.20
N LEU A 29 -8.77 0.75 2.87
CA LEU A 29 -8.07 -0.05 3.86
C LEU A 29 -8.07 0.69 5.20
N GLU A 30 -8.50 0.02 6.26
CA GLU A 30 -8.51 0.53 7.63
C GLU A 30 -8.09 -0.57 8.60
N ASP A 31 -7.56 -0.19 9.76
CA ASP A 31 -7.29 -1.13 10.84
C ASP A 31 -8.60 -1.58 11.48
N ASP A 32 -8.87 -2.89 11.40
CA ASP A 32 -10.14 -3.49 11.87
C ASP A 32 -10.36 -3.30 13.39
N LEU A 33 -9.30 -3.02 14.15
CA LEU A 33 -9.35 -2.75 15.58
C LEU A 33 -9.59 -1.26 15.92
N GLY A 34 -9.56 -0.38 14.93
CA GLY A 34 -9.75 1.07 15.10
C GLY A 34 -8.66 1.76 15.93
N LEU A 35 -7.48 1.15 16.04
CA LEU A 35 -6.33 1.72 16.75
C LEU A 35 -5.69 2.85 15.94
N ALA A 36 -5.60 2.65 14.62
CA ALA A 36 -5.22 3.70 13.70
C ALA A 36 -6.36 4.71 13.51
N LYS A 37 -6.02 6.00 13.55
CA LYS A 37 -6.98 7.09 13.27
C LYS A 37 -7.10 7.42 11.78
N THR A 38 -6.35 6.72 10.95
CA THR A 38 -6.18 6.99 9.53
C THR A 38 -6.54 5.75 8.73
N ALA A 39 -7.14 5.97 7.56
CA ALA A 39 -7.40 4.94 6.57
C ALA A 39 -6.65 5.28 5.28
N VAL A 40 -6.31 4.26 4.50
CA VAL A 40 -5.61 4.41 3.21
C VAL A 40 -6.55 4.03 2.09
N GLN A 41 -6.65 4.91 1.08
CA GLN A 41 -7.44 4.65 -0.13
C GLN A 41 -6.50 4.46 -1.32
N ILE A 42 -6.53 3.28 -1.91
CA ILE A 42 -5.70 2.91 -3.04
C ILE A 42 -6.55 2.92 -4.32
N PRO A 43 -6.20 3.70 -5.35
CA PRO A 43 -6.86 3.62 -6.65
C PRO A 43 -6.85 2.19 -7.19
N GLN A 44 -7.93 1.77 -7.86
CA GLN A 44 -8.07 0.40 -8.36
C GLN A 44 -6.88 -0.06 -9.21
N ASN A 45 -6.31 0.83 -10.03
CA ASN A 45 -5.16 0.52 -10.90
C ASN A 45 -3.83 0.34 -10.14
N LEU A 46 -3.78 0.67 -8.84
CA LEU A 46 -2.59 0.52 -7.99
C LEU A 46 -2.72 -0.60 -6.96
N THR A 47 -3.85 -1.31 -6.91
CA THR A 47 -4.01 -2.44 -5.99
C THR A 47 -3.03 -3.59 -6.19
N PRO A 48 -2.45 -3.87 -7.38
CA PRO A 48 -1.43 -4.91 -7.51
C PRO A 48 -0.19 -4.68 -6.63
N MET A 49 0.08 -3.44 -6.23
CA MET A 49 1.16 -3.11 -5.30
C MET A 49 0.96 -3.78 -3.93
N LEU A 50 -0.29 -3.92 -3.47
CA LEU A 50 -0.62 -4.56 -2.19
C LEU A 50 -0.25 -6.04 -2.20
N LEU A 51 -0.44 -6.72 -3.34
CA LEU A 51 -0.03 -8.12 -3.52
C LEU A 51 1.49 -8.32 -3.49
N LEU A 52 2.26 -7.25 -3.72
CA LEU A 52 3.72 -7.25 -3.63
C LEU A 52 4.22 -6.89 -2.22
N CYS A 53 3.35 -6.53 -1.30
CA CYS A 53 3.66 -6.37 0.12
C CYS A 53 3.52 -7.72 0.84
N ASP A 54 4.34 -8.69 0.45
CA ASP A 54 4.26 -10.10 0.87
C ASP A 54 5.32 -10.49 1.92
N GLY A 55 6.06 -9.52 2.47
CA GLY A 55 7.15 -9.76 3.43
C GLY A 55 8.45 -10.27 2.79
N THR A 56 8.51 -10.45 1.47
CA THR A 56 9.71 -10.97 0.77
C THR A 56 10.41 -9.91 -0.08
N ARG A 57 9.70 -8.85 -0.47
CA ARG A 57 10.12 -7.86 -1.48
C ARG A 57 10.59 -6.55 -0.88
N THR A 58 11.70 -6.01 -1.38
CA THR A 58 12.13 -4.64 -1.09
C THR A 58 11.40 -3.62 -1.97
N LEU A 59 11.46 -2.32 -1.62
CA LEU A 59 10.89 -1.23 -2.42
C LEU A 59 11.28 -1.30 -3.90
N SER A 60 12.56 -1.54 -4.19
CA SER A 60 13.03 -1.64 -5.58
C SER A 60 12.46 -2.86 -6.31
N SER A 61 12.32 -3.99 -5.62
CA SER A 61 11.68 -5.18 -6.21
C SER A 61 10.16 -5.04 -6.39
N ILE A 62 9.48 -4.26 -5.53
CA ILE A 62 8.07 -3.88 -5.72
C ILE A 62 7.94 -3.00 -6.96
N ASN A 63 8.81 -1.99 -7.10
CA ASN A 63 8.84 -1.12 -8.28
C ASN A 63 9.06 -1.93 -9.57
N GLY A 64 10.04 -2.83 -9.58
CA GLY A 64 10.27 -3.74 -10.71
C GLY A 64 9.06 -4.62 -11.02
N GLY A 65 8.40 -5.16 -10.01
CA GLY A 65 7.18 -5.97 -10.17
C GLY A 65 6.01 -5.19 -10.78
N LEU A 66 5.85 -3.91 -10.42
CA LEU A 66 4.84 -3.02 -11.00
C LEU A 66 5.17 -2.65 -12.45
N LEU A 67 6.44 -2.38 -12.76
CA LEU A 67 6.88 -2.07 -14.12
C LEU A 67 6.61 -3.24 -15.09
N LEU A 68 6.81 -4.48 -14.65
CA LEU A 68 6.48 -5.68 -15.43
C LEU A 68 4.97 -5.81 -15.72
N GLN A 69 4.12 -5.18 -14.91
CA GLN A 69 2.67 -5.09 -15.11
C GLN A 69 2.25 -3.83 -15.87
N GLY A 70 3.20 -3.03 -16.37
CA GLY A 70 2.95 -1.77 -17.07
C GLY A 70 2.58 -0.60 -16.16
N ILE A 71 2.77 -0.73 -14.84
CA ILE A 71 2.46 0.32 -13.86
C ILE A 71 3.76 1.06 -13.51
N SER A 72 3.83 2.34 -13.87
CA SER A 72 4.97 3.21 -13.57
C SER A 72 4.58 4.32 -12.60
N ILE A 73 5.05 4.21 -11.35
CA ILE A 73 4.82 5.22 -10.30
C ILE A 73 6.11 5.69 -9.59
N GLY A 74 7.21 4.94 -9.72
CA GLY A 74 8.51 5.26 -9.16
C GLY A 74 8.68 4.92 -7.67
N GLU A 75 9.92 4.68 -7.24
CA GLU A 75 10.26 4.24 -5.88
C GLU A 75 9.86 5.25 -4.80
N GLU A 76 9.98 6.56 -5.06
CA GLU A 76 9.55 7.61 -4.12
C GLU A 76 8.05 7.52 -3.80
N ARG A 77 7.21 7.29 -4.83
CA ARG A 77 5.76 7.16 -4.63
C ARG A 77 5.42 5.88 -3.90
N ILE A 78 6.15 4.79 -4.18
CA ILE A 78 6.02 3.51 -3.47
C ILE A 78 6.41 3.69 -2.01
N TYR A 79 7.54 4.33 -1.73
CA TYR A 79 7.97 4.65 -0.36
C TYR A 79 6.87 5.40 0.39
N LYS A 80 6.27 6.44 -0.23
CA LYS A 80 5.18 7.20 0.39
C LYS A 80 3.91 6.38 0.64
N LEU A 81 3.59 5.44 -0.25
CA LEU A 81 2.47 4.52 -0.03
C LEU A 81 2.76 3.55 1.11
N ILE A 82 3.95 2.98 1.19
CA ILE A 82 4.34 2.10 2.31
C ILE A 82 4.35 2.89 3.63
N GLU A 83 4.83 4.13 3.64
CA GLU A 83 4.79 5.02 4.80
C GLU A 83 3.35 5.25 5.30
N GLN A 84 2.40 5.47 4.38
CA GLN A 84 0.98 5.62 4.71
C GLN A 84 0.35 4.33 5.25
N LEU A 85 0.69 3.17 4.68
CA LEU A 85 0.21 1.88 5.17
C LEU A 85 0.74 1.61 6.59
N ASP A 86 2.00 1.91 6.85
CA ASP A 86 2.63 1.76 8.16
C ASP A 86 2.02 2.71 9.20
N ASP A 87 1.81 3.99 8.85
CA ASP A 87 1.14 4.97 9.72
C ASP A 87 -0.30 4.57 10.05
N ALA A 88 -0.98 3.87 9.15
CA ALA A 88 -2.34 3.36 9.34
C ALA A 88 -2.38 1.98 10.01
N LEU A 89 -1.24 1.47 10.52
CA LEU A 89 -1.11 0.16 11.15
C LEU A 89 -1.58 -1.01 10.26
N LEU A 90 -1.38 -0.90 8.94
CA LEU A 90 -1.84 -1.89 7.95
C LEU A 90 -0.75 -2.90 7.57
N LEU A 91 0.47 -2.73 8.09
CA LEU A 91 1.61 -3.63 7.89
C LEU A 91 1.90 -4.43 9.18
N GLU A 92 2.46 -5.64 9.02
CA GLU A 92 2.97 -6.48 10.13
C GLU A 92 4.25 -5.92 10.76
#